data_AF-A0A974WS41-F1
#
_entry.id   AF-A0A974WS41-F1
#
_cell.length_a   1.000
_cell.length_b   1.000
_cell.length_c   1.000
_cell.angle_alpha   90.00
_cell.angle_beta   90.00
_cell.angle_gamma   90.00
#
_symmetry.space_group_name_H-M   'P 1'
#
loop_
_entity.id
_entity.type
_entity.pdbx_description
1 polymer ?
#
loop_
_entity_poly.entity_id
_entity_poly.type
_entity_poly.pdbx_seq_one_letter_code
_entity_poly.pdbx_strand_id
1 'polypeptide(L)'
;MIAGRYTLERQIGRGGSGTVHLARDEVLGRLVAIKRIGVIPGSDSAGVERAEREARLAAALNHPHVVSVFDLVDEQDVRWLVMEYVDGETLSERVATSGPLAAEEAAALLAQTADALVEAHAHGIVHRDVKPSNILISGGSAKLNDFGIARSEDDHSLTQTGLVTGSPAYLAPEVASGASATPASDVWSLGATLYHAVTGTPPYDVGDNLIGALYKIVHEDPPRLPDDHPLAGLLTMMMNRDPDARWPMARVRDELARVARGQASTVAPAPVTTTARRERTGELPTLREPAPAPGPPRRRRAARWAWPVAAAALALAAIAAAYVWAGRGTPEALPEERQRTSPETSQTPVGSAPPATAEDTRKQMDAFIGSYLSTVTSDPRDAFDQLTPEFQDASGGFEGYMGWWSQVRSASLVDVTSDPSDLTVGYTVDYVMKSGERSTQRVRLQLERRDDRLLIAGEG
;
A
#
# COMPACT_ATOMS: atom_id res chain seq x y z
N MET A 1 29.29 -17.97 14.44
CA MET A 1 29.74 -16.93 15.37
C MET A 1 29.67 -15.61 14.63
N ILE A 2 29.12 -14.57 15.25
CA ILE A 2 28.94 -13.24 14.66
C ILE A 2 29.90 -12.27 15.36
N ALA A 3 30.62 -11.46 14.57
CA ALA A 3 31.60 -10.46 15.02
C ALA A 3 32.64 -11.03 16.01
N GLY A 4 32.97 -12.32 15.89
CA GLY A 4 33.89 -12.99 16.81
C GLY A 4 33.48 -12.94 18.30
N ARG A 5 32.20 -12.69 18.62
CA ARG A 5 31.71 -12.53 20.00
C ARG A 5 30.43 -13.27 20.31
N TYR A 6 29.52 -13.36 19.34
CA TYR A 6 28.19 -13.90 19.57
C TYR A 6 28.02 -15.27 18.94
N THR A 7 27.74 -16.29 19.75
CA THR A 7 27.46 -17.63 19.27
C THR A 7 25.96 -17.80 19.08
N LEU A 8 25.50 -17.93 17.83
CA LEU A 8 24.10 -18.22 17.53
C LEU A 8 23.73 -19.62 18.05
N GLU A 9 22.63 -19.71 18.81
CA GLU A 9 22.14 -20.98 19.36
C GLU A 9 20.96 -21.53 18.53
N ARG A 10 19.83 -20.80 18.49
CA ARG A 10 18.61 -21.21 17.77
C ARG A 10 17.85 -20.01 17.24
N GLN A 11 17.04 -20.23 16.21
CA GLN A 11 16.07 -19.22 15.76
C GLN A 11 14.95 -19.08 16.80
N ILE A 12 14.56 -17.84 17.11
CA ILE A 12 13.48 -17.53 18.07
C ILE A 12 12.33 -16.73 17.44
N GLY A 13 12.51 -16.17 16.25
CA GLY A 13 11.45 -15.48 15.52
C GLY A 13 11.78 -15.32 14.05
N ARG A 14 10.74 -15.27 13.21
CA ARG A 14 10.84 -14.99 11.78
C ARG A 14 9.64 -14.16 11.36
N GLY A 15 9.88 -12.96 10.84
CA GLY A 15 8.84 -12.05 10.36
C GLY A 15 9.27 -11.30 9.10
N GLY A 16 8.42 -10.39 8.63
CA GLY A 16 8.73 -9.57 7.44
C GLY A 16 10.04 -8.79 7.57
N SER A 17 10.37 -8.32 8.78
CA SER A 17 11.59 -7.56 9.07
C SER A 17 12.85 -8.42 9.29
N GLY A 18 12.81 -9.71 8.96
CA GLY A 18 13.95 -10.62 9.08
C GLY A 18 13.83 -11.70 10.17
N THR A 19 14.93 -12.43 10.35
CA THR A 19 15.04 -13.55 11.29
C THR A 19 15.75 -13.12 12.57
N VAL A 20 15.21 -13.53 13.72
CA VAL A 20 15.78 -13.29 15.06
C VAL A 20 16.28 -14.61 15.64
N HIS A 21 17.50 -14.59 16.18
CA HIS A 21 18.15 -15.74 16.79
C HIS A 21 18.47 -15.47 18.25
N LEU A 22 18.33 -16.48 19.09
CA LEU A 22 18.97 -16.51 20.40
C LEU A 22 20.46 -16.72 20.20
N ALA A 23 21.27 -15.96 20.90
CA ALA A 23 22.71 -16.08 20.88
C ALA A 23 23.30 -15.90 22.28
N ARG A 24 24.51 -16.40 22.46
CA ARG A 24 25.32 -16.18 23.66
C ARG A 24 26.37 -15.12 23.39
N ASP A 25 26.42 -14.10 24.23
CA ASP A 25 27.55 -13.17 24.30
C ASP A 25 28.67 -13.86 25.08
N GLU A 26 29.71 -14.34 24.39
CA GLU A 26 30.80 -15.12 25.00
C GLU A 26 31.69 -14.28 25.93
N VAL A 27 31.66 -12.95 25.78
CA VAL A 27 32.46 -12.03 26.62
C VAL A 27 31.75 -11.76 27.94
N LEU A 28 30.44 -11.50 27.90
CA LEU A 28 29.64 -11.17 29.08
C LEU A 28 28.92 -12.38 29.71
N GLY A 29 28.92 -13.54 29.05
CA GLY A 29 28.32 -14.77 29.54
C GLY A 29 26.78 -14.75 29.59
N ARG A 30 26.12 -13.89 28.82
CA ARG A 30 24.65 -13.70 28.84
C ARG A 30 24.00 -14.10 27.51
N LEU A 31 22.71 -14.45 27.59
CA LEU A 31 21.87 -14.63 26.41
C LEU A 31 21.43 -13.27 25.84
N VAL A 32 21.42 -13.17 24.52
CA VAL A 32 20.99 -12.01 23.74
C VAL A 32 20.14 -12.46 22.56
N ALA A 33 19.27 -11.58 22.06
CA ALA A 33 18.61 -11.77 20.78
C ALA A 33 19.39 -11.03 19.69
N ILE A 34 19.53 -11.64 18.51
CA ILE A 34 20.24 -11.04 17.38
C ILE A 34 19.34 -11.07 16.15
N LYS A 35 19.05 -9.89 15.61
CA LYS A 35 18.22 -9.70 14.41
C LYS A 35 19.09 -9.29 13.22
N ARG A 36 18.86 -9.93 12.08
CA ARG A 36 19.48 -9.54 10.81
C ARG A 36 18.72 -8.35 10.22
N ILE A 37 19.36 -7.20 10.02
CA ILE A 37 18.70 -5.99 9.50
C ILE A 37 18.73 -5.90 7.97
N GLY A 38 19.72 -6.50 7.29
CA GLY A 38 19.81 -6.50 5.83
C GLY A 38 21.25 -6.58 5.33
N VAL A 39 21.41 -6.71 4.01
CA VAL A 39 22.71 -6.60 3.32
C VAL A 39 23.01 -5.12 3.13
N ILE A 40 24.26 -4.68 3.35
CA ILE A 40 24.72 -3.33 2.99
C ILE A 40 24.88 -3.31 1.45
N PRO A 41 23.96 -2.75 0.65
CA PRO A 41 24.16 -2.68 -0.79
C PRO A 41 25.22 -1.62 -1.05
N GLY A 42 26.10 -1.87 -2.03
CA GLY A 42 27.21 -0.98 -2.37
C GLY A 42 26.79 0.50 -2.46
N SER A 43 27.36 1.30 -1.56
CA SER A 43 27.55 2.75 -1.65
C SER A 43 26.33 3.64 -1.95
N ASP A 44 25.35 3.68 -1.05
CA ASP A 44 24.63 4.93 -0.77
C ASP A 44 24.81 5.30 0.71
N SER A 45 25.76 6.20 0.97
CA SER A 45 26.18 6.66 2.30
C SER A 45 25.02 7.18 3.17
N ALA A 46 23.99 7.75 2.55
CA ALA A 46 22.86 8.36 3.26
C ALA A 46 21.93 7.35 3.96
N GLY A 47 21.72 6.16 3.38
CA GLY A 47 20.85 5.13 3.98
C GLY A 47 21.50 4.46 5.20
N VAL A 48 22.81 4.20 5.10
CA VAL A 48 23.61 3.59 6.18
C VAL A 48 23.76 4.55 7.37
N GLU A 49 24.12 5.82 7.12
CA GLU A 49 24.27 6.82 8.18
C GLU A 49 22.96 7.10 8.93
N ARG A 50 21.81 7.03 8.24
CA ARG A 50 20.48 7.19 8.86
C ARG A 50 20.09 5.96 9.68
N ALA A 51 20.28 4.74 9.16
CA ALA A 51 20.04 3.51 9.93
C ALA A 51 20.91 3.46 11.20
N GLU A 52 22.16 3.93 11.13
CA GLU A 52 23.02 4.08 12.31
C GLU A 52 22.49 5.13 13.29
N ARG A 53 21.96 6.25 12.79
CA ARG A 53 21.34 7.27 13.63
C ARG A 53 20.11 6.71 14.34
N GLU A 54 19.23 6.00 13.64
CA GLU A 54 18.03 5.38 14.22
C GLU A 54 18.39 4.28 15.23
N ALA A 55 19.37 3.43 14.92
CA ALA A 55 19.87 2.42 15.86
C ALA A 55 20.47 3.05 17.12
N ARG A 56 21.23 4.15 16.98
CA ARG A 56 21.78 4.90 18.13
C ARG A 56 20.68 5.57 18.95
N LEU A 57 19.66 6.12 18.31
CA LEU A 57 18.50 6.72 19.00
C LEU A 57 17.71 5.65 19.77
N ALA A 58 17.47 4.48 19.17
CA ALA A 58 16.83 3.36 19.84
C ALA A 58 17.69 2.80 20.99
N ALA A 59 19.02 2.71 20.81
CA ALA A 59 19.95 2.29 21.86
C ALA A 59 20.06 3.29 23.02
N ALA A 60 19.78 4.58 22.78
CA ALA A 60 19.72 5.59 23.83
C ALA A 60 18.47 5.47 24.70
N LEU A 61 17.43 4.76 24.23
CA LEU A 61 16.17 4.58 24.95
C LEU A 61 16.32 3.53 26.06
N ASN A 62 16.64 3.98 27.27
CA ASN A 62 16.72 3.12 28.44
C ASN A 62 15.42 3.18 29.25
N HIS A 63 14.52 2.22 29.01
CA HIS A 63 13.21 2.19 29.64
C HIS A 63 12.81 0.74 30.01
N PRO A 64 12.19 0.48 31.18
CA PRO A 64 11.83 -0.88 31.62
C PRO A 64 10.91 -1.62 30.64
N HIS A 65 10.07 -0.88 29.91
CA HIS A 65 9.10 -1.40 28.94
C HIS A 65 9.58 -1.32 27.49
N VAL A 66 10.87 -1.12 27.27
CA VAL A 66 11.53 -1.17 25.95
C VAL A 66 12.52 -2.33 25.93
N VAL A 67 12.59 -3.05 24.82
CA VAL A 67 13.67 -4.03 24.58
C VAL A 67 14.97 -3.27 24.37
N SER A 68 15.94 -3.49 25.24
CA SER A 68 17.21 -2.76 25.16
C SER A 68 18.04 -3.20 23.95
N VAL A 69 18.56 -2.25 23.18
CA VAL A 69 19.58 -2.52 22.15
C VAL A 69 20.96 -2.45 22.81
N PHE A 70 21.77 -3.48 22.61
CA PHE A 70 23.10 -3.58 23.22
C PHE A 70 24.22 -3.24 22.25
N ASP A 71 24.09 -3.63 20.98
CA ASP A 71 25.16 -3.48 20.00
C ASP A 71 24.61 -3.51 18.56
N LEU A 72 25.41 -2.99 17.63
CA LEU A 72 25.17 -3.06 16.19
C LEU A 72 26.48 -3.55 15.54
N VAL A 73 26.43 -4.75 14.96
CA VAL A 73 27.65 -5.43 14.48
C VAL A 73 27.55 -5.77 13.00
N ASP A 74 28.69 -5.68 12.32
CA ASP A 74 28.85 -6.03 10.90
C ASP A 74 29.56 -7.37 10.76
N GLU A 75 29.00 -8.25 9.94
CA GLU A 75 29.59 -9.57 9.62
C GLU A 75 29.20 -9.95 8.19
N GLN A 76 30.18 -10.20 7.31
CA GLN A 76 29.97 -10.67 5.93
C GLN A 76 28.98 -9.79 5.13
N ASP A 77 29.17 -8.47 5.15
CA ASP A 77 28.32 -7.46 4.48
C ASP A 77 26.86 -7.44 4.97
N VAL A 78 26.60 -8.07 6.12
CA VAL A 78 25.30 -8.09 6.79
C VAL A 78 25.42 -7.40 8.13
N ARG A 79 24.45 -6.51 8.37
CA ARG A 79 24.33 -5.82 9.65
C ARG A 79 23.39 -6.57 10.59
N TRP A 80 23.82 -6.72 11.84
CA TRP A 80 23.13 -7.44 12.88
C TRP A 80 22.90 -6.54 14.09
N LEU A 81 21.66 -6.52 14.59
CA LEU A 81 21.27 -5.82 15.80
C LEU A 81 21.29 -6.80 16.96
N VAL A 82 22.06 -6.47 18.00
CA VAL A 82 22.12 -7.25 19.25
C VAL A 82 21.25 -6.55 20.27
N MET A 83 20.31 -7.30 20.86
CA MET A 83 19.30 -6.77 21.77
C MET A 83 19.06 -7.69 22.97
N GLU A 84 18.35 -7.16 23.95
CA GLU A 84 17.87 -7.91 25.11
C GLU A 84 17.09 -9.15 24.67
N TYR A 85 17.47 -10.31 25.21
CA TYR A 85 16.63 -11.49 25.11
C TYR A 85 15.58 -11.44 26.22
N VAL A 86 14.31 -11.31 25.83
CA VAL A 86 13.17 -11.41 26.74
C VAL A 86 12.65 -12.83 26.70
N ASP A 87 12.77 -13.54 27.82
CA ASP A 87 12.27 -14.92 27.94
C ASP A 87 10.76 -14.90 28.23
N GLY A 88 9.97 -14.98 27.16
CA GLY A 88 8.53 -14.80 27.20
C GLY A 88 7.86 -15.06 25.86
N GLU A 89 6.62 -14.64 25.73
CA GLU A 89 5.81 -14.76 24.52
C GLU A 89 5.36 -13.39 24.02
N THR A 90 5.00 -13.28 22.75
CA THR A 90 4.37 -12.06 22.21
C THR A 90 2.91 -11.95 22.67
N LEU A 91 2.37 -10.73 22.69
CA LEU A 91 0.93 -10.52 22.92
C LEU A 91 0.08 -11.27 21.89
N SER A 92 0.53 -11.38 20.63
CA SER A 92 -0.15 -12.19 19.63
C SER A 92 -0.22 -13.68 20.00
N GLU A 93 0.88 -14.26 20.50
CA GLU A 93 0.92 -15.67 20.92
C GLU A 93 0.04 -15.90 22.14
N ARG A 94 0.09 -14.97 23.11
CA ARG A 94 -0.77 -14.99 24.30
C ARG A 94 -2.25 -15.03 23.91
N VAL A 95 -2.68 -14.11 23.05
CA VAL A 95 -4.07 -14.02 22.60
C VAL A 95 -4.47 -15.25 21.77
N ALA A 96 -3.59 -15.73 20.90
CA ALA A 96 -3.85 -16.94 20.11
C ALA A 96 -4.00 -18.19 20.97
N THR A 97 -3.25 -18.28 22.08
CA THR A 97 -3.23 -19.47 22.95
C THR A 97 -4.32 -19.44 24.03
N SER A 98 -4.53 -18.28 24.65
CA SER A 98 -5.45 -18.11 25.80
C SER A 98 -6.79 -17.48 25.42
N GLY A 99 -6.93 -17.00 24.18
CA GLY A 99 -8.09 -16.22 23.75
C GLY A 99 -7.98 -14.74 24.12
N PRO A 100 -9.08 -13.98 23.96
CA PRO A 100 -9.13 -12.57 24.31
C PRO A 100 -8.84 -12.33 25.79
N LEU A 101 -8.10 -11.27 26.10
CA LEU A 101 -7.73 -10.89 27.45
C LEU A 101 -8.87 -10.15 28.16
N ALA A 102 -8.93 -10.29 29.49
CA ALA A 102 -9.78 -9.45 30.32
C ALA A 102 -9.35 -7.97 30.20
N ALA A 103 -10.31 -7.05 30.35
CA ALA A 103 -10.07 -5.62 30.16
C ALA A 103 -8.95 -5.10 31.05
N GLU A 104 -8.89 -5.53 32.32
CA GLU A 104 -7.87 -5.11 33.28
C GLU A 104 -6.48 -5.65 32.91
N GLU A 105 -6.38 -6.89 32.43
CA GLU A 105 -5.12 -7.50 32.00
C GLU A 105 -4.59 -6.82 30.73
N ALA A 106 -5.45 -6.64 29.72
CA ALA A 106 -5.10 -5.90 28.51
C ALA A 106 -4.67 -4.47 28.84
N ALA A 107 -5.41 -3.78 29.72
CA ALA A 107 -5.07 -2.42 30.14
C ALA A 107 -3.73 -2.36 30.88
N ALA A 108 -3.41 -3.34 31.73
CA ALA A 108 -2.13 -3.38 32.44
C ALA A 108 -0.93 -3.50 31.48
N LEU A 109 -1.00 -4.44 30.53
CA LEU A 109 0.06 -4.65 29.53
C LEU A 109 0.19 -3.45 28.59
N LEU A 110 -0.93 -2.90 28.12
CA LEU A 110 -0.92 -1.79 27.17
C LEU A 110 -0.59 -0.45 27.83
N ALA A 111 -0.84 -0.27 29.13
CA ALA A 111 -0.34 0.89 29.88
C ALA A 111 1.19 0.93 29.88
N GLN A 112 1.84 -0.22 30.07
CA GLN A 112 3.30 -0.35 30.03
C GLN A 112 3.86 -0.07 28.63
N THR A 113 3.19 -0.58 27.59
CA THR A 113 3.51 -0.25 26.19
C THR A 113 3.33 1.24 25.89
N ALA A 114 2.25 1.85 26.38
CA ALA A 114 2.00 3.28 26.22
C ALA A 114 3.08 4.12 26.92
N ASP A 115 3.56 3.69 28.09
CA ASP A 115 4.66 4.35 28.80
C ASP A 115 5.98 4.31 28.02
N ALA A 116 6.31 3.16 27.40
CA ALA A 116 7.43 3.05 26.46
C ALA A 116 7.30 4.01 25.27
N LEU A 117 6.10 4.14 24.71
CA LEU A 117 5.83 5.05 23.59
C LEU A 117 5.91 6.53 24.00
N VAL A 118 5.48 6.88 25.22
CA VAL A 118 5.66 8.24 25.78
C VAL A 118 7.14 8.61 25.82
N GLU A 119 7.97 7.72 26.35
CA GLU A 119 9.41 7.95 26.46
C GLU A 119 10.07 8.08 25.08
N ALA A 120 9.68 7.23 24.12
CA ALA A 120 10.16 7.30 22.74
C ALA A 120 9.74 8.62 22.06
N HIS A 121 8.47 9.01 22.19
CA HIS A 121 7.95 10.26 21.62
C HIS A 121 8.64 11.49 22.20
N ALA A 122 8.99 11.47 23.49
CA ALA A 122 9.77 12.55 24.13
C ALA A 122 11.17 12.70 23.54
N HIS A 123 11.73 11.62 22.97
CA HIS A 123 13.01 11.60 22.26
C HIS A 123 12.87 11.81 20.74
N GLY A 124 11.67 12.14 20.26
CA GLY A 124 11.40 12.36 18.83
C GLY A 124 11.36 11.07 17.99
N ILE A 125 11.21 9.91 18.63
CA ILE A 125 11.16 8.60 17.97
C ILE A 125 9.70 8.18 17.82
N VAL A 126 9.24 7.93 16.60
CA VAL A 126 7.93 7.31 16.31
C VAL A 126 8.17 5.84 16.04
N HIS A 127 7.35 4.94 16.61
CA HIS A 127 7.55 3.49 16.51
C HIS A 127 7.16 2.94 15.13
N ARG A 128 6.07 3.42 14.52
CA ARG A 128 5.60 3.10 13.15
C ARG A 128 5.07 1.68 12.92
N ASP A 129 5.31 0.74 13.84
CA ASP A 129 4.87 -0.67 13.70
C ASP A 129 4.33 -1.25 15.03
N VAL A 130 3.53 -0.48 15.78
CA VAL A 130 2.92 -0.98 17.03
C VAL A 130 1.86 -2.04 16.71
N LYS A 131 2.04 -3.27 17.19
CA LYS A 131 1.13 -4.41 17.00
C LYS A 131 1.40 -5.51 18.03
N PRO A 132 0.49 -6.47 18.25
CA PRO A 132 0.67 -7.53 19.25
C PRO A 132 1.96 -8.35 19.11
N SER A 133 2.44 -8.60 17.88
CA SER A 133 3.67 -9.38 17.67
C SER A 133 4.95 -8.65 18.09
N ASN A 134 4.87 -7.33 18.31
CA ASN A 134 6.01 -6.51 18.72
C ASN A 134 5.98 -6.21 20.24
N ILE A 135 4.99 -6.72 20.97
CA ILE A 135 4.87 -6.57 22.43
C ILE A 135 5.22 -7.92 23.07
N LEU A 136 6.37 -7.99 23.74
CA LEU A 136 6.84 -9.17 24.44
C LEU A 136 6.36 -9.15 25.89
N ILE A 137 5.87 -10.28 26.39
CA ILE A 137 5.33 -10.46 27.73
C ILE A 137 6.21 -11.43 28.49
N SER A 138 6.81 -10.99 29.59
CA SER A 138 7.59 -11.84 30.50
C SER A 138 7.34 -11.44 31.94
N GLY A 139 7.12 -12.42 32.82
CA GLY A 139 6.89 -12.18 34.25
C GLY A 139 5.70 -11.24 34.55
N GLY A 140 4.71 -11.16 33.66
CA GLY A 140 3.57 -10.24 33.79
C GLY A 140 3.85 -8.78 33.37
N SER A 141 5.02 -8.51 32.77
CA SER A 141 5.39 -7.21 32.23
C SER A 141 5.48 -7.26 30.70
N ALA A 142 5.04 -6.19 30.05
CA ALA A 142 5.21 -5.93 28.63
C ALA A 142 6.51 -5.17 28.35
N LYS A 143 7.14 -5.49 27.22
CA LYS A 143 8.27 -4.78 26.61
C LYS A 143 8.00 -4.60 25.11
N LEU A 144 8.14 -3.38 24.63
CA LEU A 144 7.99 -3.05 23.22
C LEU A 144 9.30 -3.31 22.47
N ASN A 145 9.22 -4.07 21.39
CA ASN A 145 10.31 -4.43 20.50
C ASN A 145 10.16 -3.77 19.11
N ASP A 146 11.24 -3.73 18.33
CA ASP A 146 11.24 -3.34 16.92
C ASP A 146 10.82 -1.88 16.65
N PHE A 147 11.51 -0.94 17.30
CA PHE A 147 11.40 0.51 17.08
C PHE A 147 11.85 0.96 15.68
N GLY A 148 11.17 0.55 14.62
CA GLY A 148 11.27 1.16 13.29
C GLY A 148 12.66 1.26 12.65
N ILE A 149 13.73 0.71 13.24
CA ILE A 149 15.17 0.92 12.90
C ILE A 149 15.49 0.53 11.42
N ALA A 150 14.56 -0.17 10.76
CA ALA A 150 14.66 -0.61 9.38
C ALA A 150 13.73 0.13 8.39
N ARG A 151 12.95 1.12 8.84
CA ARG A 151 12.02 1.88 7.98
C ARG A 151 12.38 3.36 8.01
N SER A 152 13.11 3.82 6.98
CA SER A 152 13.45 5.23 6.81
C SER A 152 12.21 6.11 6.63
N GLU A 153 12.29 7.38 7.02
CA GLU A 153 11.27 8.39 6.70
C GLU A 153 11.04 8.57 5.20
N ASP A 154 12.07 8.31 4.39
CA ASP A 154 12.02 8.28 2.92
C ASP A 154 11.45 6.97 2.37
N ASP A 155 11.01 6.04 3.23
CA ASP A 155 10.27 4.85 2.83
C ASP A 155 8.81 5.22 2.49
N HIS A 156 8.66 6.23 1.64
CA HIS A 156 7.48 6.48 0.81
C HIS A 156 7.17 5.28 -0.12
N SER A 157 8.00 4.24 -0.09
CA SER A 157 7.84 3.00 -0.85
C SER A 157 6.74 2.06 -0.32
N LEU A 158 5.98 2.48 0.71
CA LEU A 158 4.72 1.86 1.11
C LEU A 158 3.77 1.63 -0.09
N THR A 159 3.88 2.44 -1.15
CA THR A 159 3.15 2.30 -2.41
C THR A 159 4.03 2.02 -3.65
N GLN A 160 5.32 2.39 -3.66
CA GLN A 160 6.18 2.29 -4.87
C GLN A 160 6.76 0.88 -5.14
N THR A 161 6.87 0.00 -4.14
CA THR A 161 7.48 -1.33 -4.33
C THR A 161 6.49 -2.50 -4.22
N GLY A 162 5.23 -2.23 -3.84
CA GLY A 162 4.21 -3.28 -3.62
C GLY A 162 4.53 -4.27 -2.48
N LEU A 163 5.63 -4.06 -1.75
CA LEU A 163 6.14 -4.94 -0.70
C LEU A 163 5.85 -4.32 0.66
N VAL A 164 4.59 -4.38 1.10
CA VAL A 164 4.26 -4.09 2.50
C VAL A 164 4.87 -5.18 3.38
N THR A 165 6.00 -4.87 3.99
CA THR A 165 6.63 -5.71 4.99
C THR A 165 5.97 -5.41 6.35
N GLY A 166 4.69 -5.79 6.53
CA GLY A 166 3.93 -5.51 7.74
C GLY A 166 2.50 -6.04 7.69
N SER A 167 1.80 -6.09 8.83
CA SER A 167 0.37 -6.40 8.86
C SER A 167 -0.39 -5.08 8.80
N PRO A 168 -1.02 -4.71 7.66
CA PRO A 168 -1.66 -3.41 7.49
C PRO A 168 -2.84 -3.21 8.46
N ALA A 169 -3.33 -4.26 9.12
CA ALA A 169 -4.42 -4.22 10.09
C ALA A 169 -4.21 -3.23 11.24
N TYR A 170 -2.99 -2.78 11.51
CA TYR A 170 -2.70 -1.84 12.61
C TYR A 170 -2.30 -0.45 12.13
N LEU A 171 -2.28 -0.21 10.81
CA LEU A 171 -1.91 1.08 10.24
C LEU A 171 -2.98 2.14 10.51
N ALA A 172 -2.52 3.37 10.77
CA ALA A 172 -3.40 4.53 10.88
C ALA A 172 -3.89 4.99 9.50
N PRO A 173 -5.11 5.57 9.37
CA PRO A 173 -5.69 5.98 8.09
C PRO A 173 -4.82 6.95 7.30
N GLU A 174 -4.16 7.90 7.97
CA GLU A 174 -3.25 8.84 7.35
C GLU A 174 -2.01 8.14 6.79
N VAL A 175 -1.48 7.14 7.49
CA VAL A 175 -0.32 6.34 7.03
C VAL A 175 -0.72 5.43 5.88
N ALA A 176 -1.89 4.80 5.96
CA ALA A 176 -2.47 4.01 4.87
C ALA A 176 -2.75 4.86 3.61
N SER A 177 -2.94 6.16 3.76
CA SER A 177 -3.10 7.13 2.67
C SER A 177 -1.76 7.69 2.16
N GLY A 178 -0.63 7.26 2.73
CA GLY A 178 0.72 7.65 2.31
C GLY A 178 1.34 8.82 3.07
N ALA A 179 0.70 9.35 4.12
CA ALA A 179 1.31 10.35 5.00
C ALA A 179 2.37 9.72 5.92
N SER A 180 3.35 10.52 6.35
CA SER A 180 4.36 10.07 7.31
C SER A 180 3.72 9.76 8.67
N ALA A 181 4.17 8.67 9.31
CA ALA A 181 3.73 8.31 10.64
C ALA A 181 4.15 9.35 11.68
N THR A 182 3.25 9.65 12.61
CA THR A 182 3.44 10.61 13.70
C THR A 182 3.21 9.93 15.05
N PRO A 183 3.50 10.59 16.19
CA PRO A 183 3.09 10.09 17.51
C PRO A 183 1.59 9.73 17.59
N ALA A 184 0.73 10.47 16.89
CA ALA A 184 -0.70 10.19 16.82
C ALA A 184 -1.02 8.91 16.01
N SER A 185 -0.16 8.53 15.06
CA SER A 185 -0.26 7.26 14.34
C SER A 185 0.03 6.07 15.25
N ASP A 186 1.03 6.18 16.15
CA ASP A 186 1.29 5.14 17.17
C ASP A 186 0.12 4.97 18.15
N VAL A 187 -0.59 6.07 18.49
CA VAL A 187 -1.82 6.00 19.31
C VAL A 187 -2.88 5.15 18.63
N TRP A 188 -3.09 5.34 17.32
CA TRP A 188 -4.03 4.53 16.55
C TRP A 188 -3.60 3.05 16.55
N SER A 189 -2.33 2.77 16.27
CA SER A 189 -1.80 1.41 16.22
C SER A 189 -1.88 0.71 17.58
N LEU A 190 -1.68 1.44 18.68
CA LEU A 190 -1.94 0.93 20.02
C LEU A 190 -3.44 0.66 20.25
N GLY A 191 -4.33 1.46 19.67
CA GLY A 191 -5.79 1.25 19.72
C GLY A 191 -6.21 -0.01 18.96
N ALA A 192 -5.68 -0.19 17.75
CA ALA A 192 -5.84 -1.41 16.96
C ALA A 192 -5.33 -2.66 17.71
N THR A 193 -4.19 -2.52 18.41
CA THR A 193 -3.62 -3.55 19.29
C THR A 193 -4.54 -3.84 20.47
N LEU A 194 -5.12 -2.81 21.10
CA LEU A 194 -6.07 -2.94 22.20
C LEU A 194 -7.32 -3.69 21.77
N TYR A 195 -7.89 -3.34 20.62
CA TYR A 195 -9.02 -4.06 20.05
C TYR A 195 -8.70 -5.54 19.89
N HIS A 196 -7.57 -5.88 19.24
CA HIS A 196 -7.17 -7.28 19.06
C HIS A 196 -6.98 -8.01 20.39
N ALA A 197 -6.32 -7.38 21.37
CA ALA A 197 -6.08 -8.01 22.67
C ALA A 197 -7.39 -8.43 23.37
N VAL A 198 -8.46 -7.64 23.26
CA VAL A 198 -9.73 -7.88 23.98
C VAL A 198 -10.82 -8.56 23.15
N THR A 199 -10.67 -8.65 21.82
CA THR A 199 -11.61 -9.36 20.93
C THR A 199 -11.04 -10.66 20.38
N GLY A 200 -9.72 -10.84 20.43
CA GLY A 200 -9.02 -11.99 19.85
C GLY A 200 -8.87 -11.93 18.33
N THR A 201 -9.32 -10.85 17.66
CA THR A 201 -9.20 -10.70 16.21
C THR A 201 -8.65 -9.32 15.81
N PRO A 202 -7.86 -9.22 14.74
CA PRO A 202 -7.39 -7.93 14.26
C PRO A 202 -8.57 -7.03 13.83
N PRO A 203 -8.43 -5.70 13.92
CA PRO A 203 -9.53 -4.77 13.64
C PRO A 203 -9.94 -4.71 12.17
N TYR A 204 -9.00 -4.94 11.26
CA TYR A 204 -9.24 -4.95 9.82
C TYR A 204 -8.79 -6.29 9.25
N ASP A 205 -9.65 -6.89 8.43
CA ASP A 205 -9.35 -8.11 7.71
C ASP A 205 -8.43 -7.81 6.52
N VAL A 206 -7.23 -8.37 6.59
CA VAL A 206 -6.19 -8.31 5.58
C VAL A 206 -6.09 -9.69 4.94
N GLY A 207 -7.09 -10.07 4.15
CA GLY A 207 -6.99 -11.22 3.26
C GLY A 207 -5.95 -10.99 2.15
N ASP A 208 -6.07 -11.71 1.04
CA ASP A 208 -5.09 -11.65 -0.07
C ASP A 208 -5.07 -10.30 -0.83
N ASN A 209 -6.01 -9.40 -0.55
CA ASN A 209 -6.12 -8.09 -1.20
C ASN A 209 -5.67 -6.94 -0.30
N LEU A 210 -4.37 -6.65 -0.34
CA LEU A 210 -3.74 -5.53 0.38
C LEU A 210 -4.40 -4.18 0.11
N ILE A 211 -4.70 -3.87 -1.16
CA ILE A 211 -5.34 -2.59 -1.55
C ILE A 211 -6.75 -2.51 -0.95
N GLY A 212 -7.48 -3.62 -0.91
CA GLY A 212 -8.76 -3.71 -0.23
C GLY A 212 -8.64 -3.42 1.27
N ALA A 213 -7.63 -3.97 1.94
CA ALA A 213 -7.39 -3.71 3.36
C ALA A 213 -7.07 -2.23 3.63
N LEU A 214 -6.21 -1.60 2.83
CA LEU A 214 -5.91 -0.17 2.93
C LEU A 214 -7.15 0.69 2.69
N TYR A 215 -7.99 0.34 1.69
CA TYR A 215 -9.25 1.03 1.45
C TYR A 215 -10.17 0.99 2.68
N LYS A 216 -10.30 -0.18 3.33
CA LYS A 216 -11.10 -0.33 4.56
C LYS A 216 -10.60 0.56 5.68
N ILE A 217 -9.30 0.54 5.94
CA ILE A 217 -8.67 1.37 6.98
C ILE A 217 -8.98 2.86 6.77
N VAL A 218 -8.96 3.33 5.52
CA VAL A 218 -9.19 4.74 5.19
C VAL A 218 -10.68 5.11 5.21
N HIS A 219 -11.56 4.24 4.71
CA HIS A 219 -12.95 4.60 4.40
C HIS A 219 -14.00 3.99 5.34
N GLU A 220 -13.77 2.83 5.93
CA GLU A 220 -14.71 2.20 6.86
C GLU A 220 -14.62 2.78 8.27
N ASP A 221 -15.70 2.70 9.02
CA ASP A 221 -15.72 3.18 10.39
C ASP A 221 -14.76 2.39 11.26
N PRO A 222 -14.02 3.06 12.18
CA PRO A 222 -13.12 2.36 13.08
C PRO A 222 -13.88 1.31 13.90
N PRO A 223 -13.23 0.18 14.21
CA PRO A 223 -13.82 -0.86 15.04
C PRO A 223 -14.23 -0.28 16.41
N ARG A 224 -15.31 -0.84 16.98
CA ARG A 224 -15.82 -0.44 18.29
C ARG A 224 -15.97 -1.67 19.18
N LEU A 225 -15.82 -1.46 20.48
CA LEU A 225 -16.20 -2.45 21.49
C LEU A 225 -17.67 -2.21 21.90
N PRO A 226 -18.34 -3.23 22.48
CA PRO A 226 -19.63 -3.04 23.12
C PRO A 226 -19.60 -1.87 24.12
N ASP A 227 -20.69 -1.09 24.22
CA ASP A 227 -20.73 0.12 25.05
C ASP A 227 -20.51 -0.17 26.54
N ASP A 228 -20.82 -1.37 27.01
CA ASP A 228 -20.59 -1.82 28.38
C ASP A 228 -19.15 -2.30 28.64
N HIS A 229 -18.33 -2.42 27.59
CA HIS A 229 -16.93 -2.81 27.74
C HIS A 229 -16.12 -1.66 28.39
N PRO A 230 -15.35 -1.91 29.47
CA PRO A 230 -14.63 -0.87 30.21
C PRO A 230 -13.69 0.01 29.37
N LEU A 231 -13.17 -0.53 28.26
CA LEU A 231 -12.25 0.13 27.34
C LEU A 231 -12.92 0.76 26.09
N ALA A 232 -14.25 0.69 25.94
CA ALA A 232 -14.93 1.15 24.71
C ALA A 232 -14.75 2.65 24.41
N GLY A 233 -14.92 3.49 25.44
CA GLY A 233 -14.72 4.94 25.32
C GLY A 233 -13.26 5.28 24.97
N LEU A 234 -12.30 4.60 25.61
CA LEU A 234 -10.88 4.81 25.34
C LEU A 234 -10.50 4.41 23.91
N LEU A 235 -10.96 3.25 23.43
CA LEU A 235 -10.71 2.81 22.06
C LEU A 235 -11.21 3.85 21.05
N THR A 236 -12.39 4.44 21.30
CA THR A 236 -12.97 5.49 20.44
C THR A 236 -12.05 6.72 20.35
N MET A 237 -11.41 7.11 21.45
CA MET A 237 -10.47 8.24 21.46
C MET A 237 -9.13 7.92 20.78
N MET A 238 -8.67 6.67 20.89
CA MET A 238 -7.42 6.23 20.26
C MET A 238 -7.58 6.05 18.74
N MET A 239 -8.69 5.46 18.30
CA MET A 239 -9.00 5.19 16.90
C MET A 239 -9.90 6.26 16.27
N ASN A 240 -9.66 7.54 16.60
CA ASN A 240 -10.28 8.65 15.88
C ASN A 240 -9.62 8.80 14.50
N ARG A 241 -10.39 8.95 13.43
CA ARG A 241 -9.83 9.10 12.07
C ARG A 241 -8.96 10.35 11.95
N ASP A 242 -9.37 11.44 12.60
CA ASP A 242 -8.60 12.68 12.65
C ASP A 242 -7.44 12.53 13.66
N PRO A 243 -6.16 12.57 13.21
CA PRO A 243 -5.01 12.45 14.09
C PRO A 243 -4.96 13.53 15.18
N ASP A 244 -5.42 14.75 14.88
CA ASP A 244 -5.40 15.88 15.83
C ASP A 244 -6.46 15.74 16.93
N ALA A 245 -7.49 14.93 16.67
CA ALA A 245 -8.53 14.62 17.64
C ALA A 245 -8.20 13.39 18.52
N ARG A 246 -7.10 12.67 18.24
CA ARG A 246 -6.63 11.56 19.07
C ARG A 246 -6.04 12.08 20.37
N TRP A 247 -6.17 11.29 21.43
CA TRP A 247 -5.55 11.65 22.70
C TRP A 247 -4.02 11.53 22.64
N PRO A 248 -3.28 12.41 23.35
CA PRO A 248 -1.86 12.22 23.57
C PRO A 248 -1.57 10.88 24.27
N MET A 249 -0.47 10.22 23.90
CA MET A 249 -0.09 8.91 24.44
C MET A 249 -0.02 8.89 25.97
N ALA A 250 0.47 9.97 26.60
CA ALA A 250 0.53 10.07 28.07
C ALA A 250 -0.86 9.98 28.73
N ARG A 251 -1.88 10.60 28.11
CA ARG A 251 -3.25 10.52 28.60
C ARG A 251 -3.84 9.13 28.41
N VAL A 252 -3.52 8.47 27.29
CA VAL A 252 -3.90 7.08 27.02
C VAL A 252 -3.28 6.14 28.06
N ARG A 253 -1.98 6.28 28.35
CA ARG A 253 -1.28 5.53 29.40
C ARG A 253 -1.98 5.65 30.76
N ASP A 254 -2.25 6.89 31.19
CA ASP A 254 -2.85 7.14 32.50
C ASP A 254 -4.25 6.51 32.61
N GLU A 255 -4.99 6.49 31.50
CA GLU A 255 -6.32 5.88 31.43
C GLU A 255 -6.27 4.34 31.40
N LEU A 256 -5.33 3.75 30.67
CA LEU A 256 -5.08 2.31 30.72
C LEU A 256 -4.67 1.89 32.14
N ALA A 257 -3.78 2.64 32.79
CA ALA A 257 -3.35 2.36 34.16
C ALA A 257 -4.51 2.47 35.16
N ARG A 258 -5.49 3.33 34.91
CA ARG A 258 -6.73 3.43 35.70
C ARG A 258 -7.56 2.16 35.57
N VAL A 259 -7.87 1.74 34.34
CA VAL A 259 -8.66 0.51 34.10
C VAL A 259 -7.94 -0.72 34.62
N ALA A 260 -6.61 -0.79 34.50
CA ALA A 260 -5.80 -1.88 35.06
C ALA A 260 -5.96 -2.05 36.59
N ARG A 261 -6.31 -0.98 37.31
CA ARG A 261 -6.60 -1.02 38.76
C ARG A 261 -8.07 -1.34 39.09
N GLY A 262 -8.86 -1.73 38.09
CA GLY A 262 -10.31 -1.98 38.24
C GLY A 262 -11.14 -0.70 38.42
N GLN A 263 -10.57 0.47 38.11
CA GLN A 263 -11.30 1.74 38.18
C GLN A 263 -12.05 1.97 36.87
N ALA A 264 -13.25 2.53 36.95
CA ALA A 264 -14.03 2.86 35.76
C ALA A 264 -13.30 3.87 34.85
N SER A 265 -13.45 3.69 33.54
CA SER A 265 -13.00 4.65 32.54
C SER A 265 -13.68 6.02 32.76
N THR A 266 -12.90 7.07 32.60
CA THR A 266 -13.32 8.48 32.59
C THR A 266 -13.97 8.90 31.28
N VAL A 267 -13.86 8.06 30.24
CA VAL A 267 -14.48 8.28 28.93
C VAL A 267 -15.72 7.43 28.82
N ALA A 268 -16.87 8.09 28.73
CA ALA A 268 -18.11 7.42 28.37
C ALA A 268 -18.05 6.96 26.90
N PRO A 269 -18.62 5.79 26.56
CA PRO A 269 -18.84 5.41 25.17
C PRO A 269 -19.65 6.49 24.45
N ALA A 270 -19.22 6.90 23.25
CA ALA A 270 -19.99 7.86 22.47
C ALA A 270 -21.33 7.21 22.06
N PRO A 271 -22.50 7.84 22.33
CA PRO A 271 -23.78 7.26 21.99
C PRO A 271 -23.87 7.05 20.47
N VAL A 272 -24.27 5.84 20.07
CA VAL A 272 -24.60 5.50 18.69
C VAL A 272 -25.68 6.48 18.19
N THR A 273 -25.29 7.43 17.35
CA THR A 273 -26.26 8.04 16.45
C THR A 273 -26.42 7.05 15.31
N THR A 274 -27.25 6.04 15.52
CA THR A 274 -27.81 5.27 14.42
C THR A 274 -28.61 6.27 13.59
N THR A 275 -27.99 6.86 12.57
CA THR A 275 -28.76 7.35 11.42
C THR A 275 -29.38 6.10 10.81
N ALA A 276 -30.49 5.66 11.40
CA ALA A 276 -31.42 4.77 10.78
C ALA A 276 -31.81 5.44 9.48
N ARG A 277 -31.18 5.01 8.39
CA ARG A 277 -31.68 5.20 7.04
C ARG A 277 -33.05 4.55 7.05
N ARG A 278 -34.06 5.35 7.38
CA ARG A 278 -35.45 4.96 7.33
C ARG A 278 -35.69 4.62 5.87
N GLU A 279 -35.71 3.33 5.57
CA GLU A 279 -36.23 2.82 4.32
C GLU A 279 -37.66 3.34 4.22
N ARG A 280 -37.84 4.42 3.45
CA ARG A 280 -39.16 4.78 2.94
C ARG A 280 -39.54 3.67 1.97
N THR A 281 -40.30 2.70 2.47
CA THR A 281 -41.18 1.89 1.65
C THR A 281 -41.99 2.85 0.78
N GLY A 282 -41.78 2.78 -0.54
CA GLY A 282 -42.48 3.64 -1.49
C GLY A 282 -43.96 3.27 -1.53
N GLU A 283 -44.81 4.11 -0.95
CA GLU A 283 -46.22 4.16 -1.34
C GLU A 283 -46.33 4.87 -2.69
N LEU A 284 -47.00 4.21 -3.64
CA LEU A 284 -47.33 4.71 -4.97
C LEU A 284 -48.14 6.02 -4.87
N PRO A 285 -47.76 7.10 -5.58
CA PRO A 285 -48.61 8.27 -5.71
C PRO A 285 -49.76 7.98 -6.68
N THR A 286 -50.98 8.20 -6.21
CA THR A 286 -52.20 8.21 -7.03
C THR A 286 -52.15 9.33 -8.07
N LEU A 287 -52.56 8.99 -9.30
CA LEU A 287 -52.67 9.87 -10.45
C LEU A 287 -53.52 11.12 -10.12
N ARG A 288 -52.92 12.30 -10.28
CA ARG A 288 -53.62 13.58 -10.31
C ARG A 288 -53.59 14.14 -11.72
N GLU A 289 -54.77 14.43 -12.24
CA GLU A 289 -55.09 14.92 -13.58
C GLU A 289 -54.43 16.30 -13.88
N PRO A 290 -54.02 16.59 -15.13
CA PRO A 290 -53.27 17.80 -15.44
C PRO A 290 -54.19 19.01 -15.70
N ALA A 291 -53.89 20.15 -15.06
CA ALA A 291 -54.51 21.44 -15.32
C ALA A 291 -53.84 22.18 -16.51
N PRO A 292 -54.56 23.07 -17.23
CA PRO A 292 -54.22 23.47 -18.59
C PRO A 292 -53.13 24.55 -18.68
N ALA A 293 -52.39 24.53 -19.80
CA ALA A 293 -51.26 25.40 -20.08
C ALA A 293 -51.64 26.87 -20.34
N PRO A 294 -50.83 27.86 -19.88
CA PRO A 294 -50.87 29.21 -20.41
C PRO A 294 -50.02 29.35 -21.68
N GLY A 295 -50.57 30.06 -22.67
CA GLY A 295 -49.95 30.30 -23.99
C GLY A 295 -48.75 31.26 -23.99
N PRO A 296 -48.08 31.42 -25.15
CA PRO A 296 -46.73 31.99 -25.20
C PRO A 296 -46.75 33.51 -25.36
N PRO A 297 -45.73 34.21 -24.84
CA PRO A 297 -45.21 35.35 -25.58
C PRO A 297 -43.68 35.38 -25.73
N ARG A 298 -43.31 35.46 -27.01
CA ARG A 298 -42.32 36.35 -27.65
C ARG A 298 -40.85 36.32 -27.22
N ARG A 299 -40.09 35.74 -28.16
CA ARG A 299 -38.67 35.93 -28.46
C ARG A 299 -38.14 37.35 -28.24
N ARG A 300 -37.05 37.45 -27.47
CA ARG A 300 -35.98 38.43 -27.70
C ARG A 300 -34.62 37.71 -27.71
N ARG A 301 -33.82 38.07 -28.70
CA ARG A 301 -32.50 37.52 -29.06
C ARG A 301 -31.47 37.82 -27.97
N ALA A 302 -30.68 36.80 -27.61
CA ALA A 302 -29.25 36.94 -27.39
C ALA A 302 -28.59 35.66 -27.93
N ALA A 303 -27.76 35.85 -28.95
CA ALA A 303 -27.02 34.81 -29.62
C ALA A 303 -25.65 34.63 -28.94
N ARG A 304 -25.04 33.48 -29.25
CA ARG A 304 -23.62 33.13 -29.13
C ARG A 304 -23.23 32.43 -27.83
N TRP A 305 -23.29 31.09 -27.87
CA TRP A 305 -22.17 30.18 -27.61
C TRP A 305 -22.63 28.73 -27.85
N ALA A 306 -22.58 28.30 -29.11
CA ALA A 306 -22.82 26.91 -29.49
C ALA A 306 -22.01 26.52 -30.74
N TRP A 307 -20.83 27.12 -30.92
CA TRP A 307 -19.98 26.90 -32.10
C TRP A 307 -18.55 26.36 -31.87
N PRO A 308 -18.05 26.04 -30.64
CA PRO A 308 -16.76 25.37 -30.56
C PRO A 308 -16.82 23.83 -30.56
N VAL A 309 -17.98 23.19 -30.36
CA VAL A 309 -18.06 21.70 -30.27
C VAL A 309 -18.15 21.03 -31.64
N ALA A 310 -18.75 21.68 -32.64
CA ALA A 310 -18.90 21.10 -33.99
C ALA A 310 -17.65 21.26 -34.88
N ALA A 311 -16.75 22.20 -34.56
CA ALA A 311 -15.54 22.46 -35.33
C ALA A 311 -14.41 21.45 -35.01
N ALA A 312 -14.33 20.98 -33.76
CA ALA A 312 -13.31 20.02 -33.33
C ALA A 312 -13.55 18.61 -33.91
N ALA A 313 -14.81 18.18 -34.00
CA ALA A 313 -15.17 16.87 -34.57
C ALA A 313 -14.92 16.80 -36.09
N LEU A 314 -15.09 17.91 -36.82
CA LEU A 314 -14.80 17.99 -38.26
C LEU A 314 -13.30 18.06 -38.57
N ALA A 315 -12.49 18.65 -37.70
CA ALA A 315 -11.03 18.70 -37.86
C ALA A 315 -10.39 17.32 -37.64
N LEU A 316 -10.85 16.55 -36.65
CA LEU A 316 -10.38 15.18 -36.39
C LEU A 316 -10.76 14.21 -37.52
N ALA A 317 -11.96 14.33 -38.08
CA ALA A 317 -12.38 13.53 -39.23
C ALA A 317 -11.58 13.84 -40.52
N ALA A 318 -11.15 15.10 -40.71
CA ALA A 318 -10.33 15.49 -41.85
C ALA A 318 -8.87 14.99 -41.76
N ILE A 319 -8.31 14.92 -40.54
CA ILE A 319 -6.97 14.38 -40.30
C ILE A 319 -6.94 12.86 -40.51
N ALA A 320 -7.98 12.15 -40.05
CA ALA A 320 -8.13 10.71 -40.28
C ALA A 320 -8.27 10.37 -41.78
N ALA A 321 -9.00 11.18 -42.55
CA ALA A 321 -9.15 11.00 -43.99
C ALA A 321 -7.87 11.30 -44.79
N ALA A 322 -7.03 12.24 -44.32
CA ALA A 322 -5.75 12.56 -44.95
C ALA A 322 -4.71 11.43 -44.76
N TYR A 323 -4.74 10.74 -43.61
CA TYR A 323 -3.83 9.64 -43.30
C TYR A 323 -4.13 8.37 -44.13
N VAL A 324 -5.41 8.08 -44.37
CA VAL A 324 -5.84 6.92 -45.18
C VAL A 324 -5.52 7.10 -46.67
N TRP A 325 -5.40 8.34 -47.15
CA TRP A 325 -5.08 8.63 -48.55
C TRP A 325 -3.56 8.68 -48.84
N ALA A 326 -2.73 9.00 -47.83
CA ALA A 326 -1.27 9.13 -47.98
C ALA A 326 -0.48 7.81 -47.82
N GLY A 327 -1.11 6.73 -47.33
CA GLY A 327 -0.43 5.46 -47.01
C GLY A 327 -0.52 4.34 -48.06
N ARG A 328 -1.17 4.54 -49.22
CA ARG A 328 -1.25 3.50 -50.27
C ARG A 328 -0.17 3.66 -51.34
N GLY A 329 1.05 3.27 -51.00
CA GLY A 329 2.10 2.93 -51.96
C GLY A 329 2.05 1.43 -52.30
N THR A 330 1.94 1.12 -53.59
CA THR A 330 1.80 -0.20 -54.22
C THR A 330 3.01 -1.13 -54.05
N PRO A 331 2.84 -2.46 -53.89
CA PRO A 331 3.93 -3.43 -53.96
C PRO A 331 4.19 -3.90 -55.40
N GLU A 332 5.46 -3.89 -55.82
CA GLU A 332 5.94 -4.50 -57.06
C GLU A 332 6.84 -5.71 -56.74
N ALA A 333 6.81 -6.71 -57.63
CA ALA A 333 7.04 -8.12 -57.34
C ALA A 333 8.44 -8.65 -57.74
N LEU A 334 8.98 -9.59 -56.92
CA LEU A 334 9.79 -10.82 -57.21
C LEU A 334 11.15 -10.68 -57.95
N PRO A 335 12.03 -11.72 -58.05
CA PRO A 335 12.09 -13.06 -57.40
C PRO A 335 13.50 -13.53 -56.91
N GLU A 336 13.50 -14.69 -56.22
CA GLU A 336 14.50 -15.80 -56.14
C GLU A 336 16.02 -15.56 -56.23
N GLU A 337 16.79 -16.11 -55.26
CA GLU A 337 17.88 -17.07 -55.60
C GLU A 337 18.32 -17.98 -54.43
N ARG A 338 18.88 -19.14 -54.80
CA ARG A 338 19.14 -20.35 -54.01
C ARG A 338 20.56 -20.42 -53.42
N GLN A 339 20.78 -21.49 -52.65
CA GLN A 339 22.07 -22.21 -52.42
C GLN A 339 23.04 -21.55 -51.42
N ARG A 340 23.89 -22.23 -50.63
CA ARG A 340 24.16 -23.62 -50.19
C ARG A 340 25.31 -23.48 -49.15
N THR A 341 25.53 -24.54 -48.37
CA THR A 341 26.81 -24.98 -47.73
C THR A 341 27.39 -24.26 -46.50
N SER A 342 27.56 -25.05 -45.43
CA SER A 342 28.51 -24.94 -44.28
C SER A 342 29.99 -25.02 -44.76
N PRO A 343 31.06 -24.93 -43.93
CA PRO A 343 31.12 -24.88 -42.44
C PRO A 343 32.15 -23.90 -41.78
N GLU A 344 32.06 -23.81 -40.45
CA GLU A 344 33.15 -23.62 -39.45
C GLU A 344 34.07 -22.37 -39.51
N THR A 345 34.03 -21.54 -38.44
CA THR A 345 35.21 -21.12 -37.64
C THR A 345 34.74 -20.41 -36.36
N SER A 346 35.24 -20.89 -35.23
CA SER A 346 35.14 -20.36 -33.87
C SER A 346 35.49 -18.88 -33.74
N GLN A 347 34.64 -18.07 -33.12
CA GLN A 347 35.04 -16.97 -32.22
C GLN A 347 33.95 -16.73 -31.16
N THR A 348 34.31 -16.90 -29.89
CA THR A 348 33.56 -16.37 -28.74
C THR A 348 33.89 -14.88 -28.59
N PRO A 349 32.88 -14.02 -28.41
CA PRO A 349 32.96 -13.06 -27.31
C PRO A 349 31.65 -12.94 -26.52
N VAL A 350 31.80 -12.86 -25.20
CA VAL A 350 30.99 -12.12 -24.21
C VAL A 350 29.47 -12.34 -24.28
N GLY A 351 28.96 -13.06 -23.28
CA GLY A 351 27.54 -13.40 -23.12
C GLY A 351 26.63 -12.17 -23.12
N SER A 352 25.90 -12.01 -24.23
CA SER A 352 24.60 -11.35 -24.24
C SER A 352 23.54 -12.40 -23.86
N ALA A 353 22.56 -12.00 -23.06
CA ALA A 353 21.42 -12.83 -22.70
C ALA A 353 20.75 -13.44 -23.95
N PRO A 354 20.24 -14.69 -23.89
CA PRO A 354 19.56 -15.30 -25.03
C PRO A 354 18.33 -14.47 -25.44
N PRO A 355 17.97 -14.42 -26.74
CA PRO A 355 16.77 -13.72 -27.18
C PRO A 355 15.54 -14.32 -26.50
N ALA A 356 14.71 -13.46 -25.89
CA ALA A 356 13.46 -13.86 -25.24
C ALA A 356 12.63 -14.71 -26.21
N THR A 357 12.12 -15.85 -25.75
CA THR A 357 11.29 -16.70 -26.62
C THR A 357 10.00 -15.96 -27.01
N ALA A 358 9.34 -16.39 -28.10
CA ALA A 358 8.05 -15.83 -28.47
C ALA A 358 7.00 -15.98 -27.35
N GLU A 359 7.15 -17.00 -26.49
CA GLU A 359 6.32 -17.17 -25.30
C GLU A 359 6.64 -16.16 -24.19
N ASP A 360 7.92 -15.85 -23.96
CA ASP A 360 8.33 -14.83 -22.98
C ASP A 360 7.89 -13.43 -23.43
N THR A 361 8.02 -13.13 -24.72
CA THR A 361 7.55 -11.86 -25.30
C THR A 361 6.05 -11.72 -25.15
N ARG A 362 5.29 -12.79 -25.38
CA ARG A 362 3.83 -12.80 -25.18
C ARG A 362 3.44 -12.54 -23.73
N LYS A 363 4.10 -13.21 -22.78
CA LYS A 363 3.87 -12.99 -21.33
C LYS A 363 4.19 -11.56 -20.91
N GLN A 364 5.24 -10.96 -21.48
CA GLN A 364 5.58 -9.55 -21.24
C GLN A 364 4.50 -8.61 -21.77
N MET A 365 3.95 -8.88 -22.96
CA MET A 365 2.88 -8.08 -23.56
C MET A 365 1.55 -8.18 -22.77
N ASP A 366 1.18 -9.37 -22.32
CA ASP A 366 -0.01 -9.60 -21.50
C ASP A 366 0.09 -8.87 -20.15
N ALA A 367 1.25 -8.99 -19.49
CA ALA A 367 1.52 -8.29 -18.24
C ALA A 367 1.52 -6.77 -18.42
N PHE A 368 2.07 -6.28 -19.54
CA PHE A 368 2.10 -4.86 -19.87
C PHE A 368 0.69 -4.27 -20.01
N ILE A 369 -0.21 -4.89 -20.77
CA ILE A 369 -1.58 -4.37 -20.93
C ILE A 369 -2.40 -4.45 -19.64
N GLY A 370 -2.25 -5.52 -18.86
CA GLY A 370 -2.87 -5.61 -17.54
C GLY A 370 -2.38 -4.50 -16.60
N SER A 371 -1.08 -4.21 -16.62
CA SER A 371 -0.50 -3.10 -15.86
C SER A 371 -1.03 -1.76 -16.36
N TYR A 372 -1.01 -1.51 -17.66
CA TYR A 372 -1.45 -0.24 -18.26
C TYR A 372 -2.91 0.13 -17.90
N LEU A 373 -3.85 -0.82 -17.99
CA LEU A 373 -5.26 -0.58 -17.62
C LEU A 373 -5.46 -0.30 -16.12
N SER A 374 -4.61 -0.87 -15.27
CA SER A 374 -4.58 -0.56 -13.84
C SER A 374 -3.97 0.82 -13.59
N THR A 375 -2.85 1.12 -14.24
CA THR A 375 -2.14 2.40 -14.11
C THR A 375 -3.02 3.55 -14.58
N VAL A 376 -3.71 3.45 -15.72
CA VAL A 376 -4.48 4.58 -16.26
C VAL A 376 -5.66 5.02 -15.38
N THR A 377 -6.15 4.15 -14.51
CA THR A 377 -7.23 4.50 -13.54
C THR A 377 -6.71 4.90 -12.16
N SER A 378 -5.43 4.64 -11.85
CA SER A 378 -4.79 4.93 -10.56
C SER A 378 -3.79 6.10 -10.63
N ASP A 379 -2.96 6.12 -11.67
CA ASP A 379 -2.03 7.19 -12.05
C ASP A 379 -2.06 7.41 -13.58
N PRO A 380 -3.01 8.22 -14.08
CA PRO A 380 -3.12 8.49 -15.51
C PRO A 380 -1.86 9.14 -16.11
N ARG A 381 -1.04 9.81 -15.29
CA ARG A 381 0.18 10.48 -15.77
C ARG A 381 1.27 9.47 -16.08
N ASP A 382 1.49 8.51 -15.19
CA ASP A 382 2.41 7.41 -15.45
C ASP A 382 1.94 6.54 -16.62
N ALA A 383 0.62 6.30 -16.72
CA ALA A 383 0.06 5.59 -17.88
C ALA A 383 0.29 6.34 -19.20
N PHE A 384 0.21 7.68 -19.19
CA PHE A 384 0.51 8.50 -20.36
C PHE A 384 1.98 8.38 -20.77
N ASP A 385 2.90 8.29 -19.82
CA ASP A 385 4.34 8.10 -20.07
C ASP A 385 4.68 6.69 -20.60
N GLN A 386 3.72 5.76 -20.60
CA GLN A 386 3.82 4.44 -21.25
C GLN A 386 3.37 4.46 -22.73
N LEU A 387 2.94 5.61 -23.25
CA LEU A 387 2.72 5.81 -24.69
C LEU A 387 4.03 6.29 -25.35
N THR A 388 4.20 5.96 -26.62
CA THR A 388 5.27 6.57 -27.43
C THR A 388 5.05 8.08 -27.55
N PRO A 389 6.11 8.90 -27.67
CA PRO A 389 5.98 10.35 -27.87
C PRO A 389 5.06 10.69 -29.06
N GLU A 390 5.14 9.91 -30.14
CA GLU A 390 4.30 10.07 -31.30
C GLU A 390 2.81 9.86 -30.98
N PHE A 391 2.48 8.87 -30.15
CA PHE A 391 1.10 8.57 -29.77
C PHE A 391 0.58 9.49 -28.65
N GLN A 392 1.45 10.00 -27.79
CA GLN A 392 1.16 11.07 -26.85
C GLN A 392 0.69 12.34 -27.58
N ASP A 393 1.42 12.73 -28.63
CA ASP A 393 1.06 13.88 -29.47
C ASP A 393 -0.24 13.62 -30.25
N ALA A 394 -0.40 12.43 -30.82
CA ALA A 394 -1.62 12.04 -31.54
C ALA A 394 -2.88 12.02 -30.66
N SER A 395 -2.72 11.78 -29.34
CA SER A 395 -3.80 11.82 -28.35
C SER A 395 -4.22 13.23 -27.94
N GLY A 396 -3.63 14.28 -28.53
CA GLY A 396 -3.84 15.67 -28.12
C GLY A 396 -3.10 16.02 -26.83
N GLY A 397 -1.98 15.34 -26.55
CA GLY A 397 -1.24 15.46 -25.30
C GLY A 397 -2.00 14.87 -24.11
N PHE A 398 -1.47 15.13 -22.91
CA PHE A 398 -2.04 14.59 -21.67
C PHE A 398 -3.49 15.06 -21.42
N GLU A 399 -3.83 16.29 -21.82
CA GLU A 399 -5.18 16.84 -21.65
C GLU A 399 -6.21 16.12 -22.54
N GLY A 400 -5.86 15.83 -23.80
CA GLY A 400 -6.73 15.06 -24.70
C GLY A 400 -6.91 13.62 -24.23
N TYR A 401 -5.83 12.99 -23.78
CA TYR A 401 -5.84 11.66 -23.15
C TYR A 401 -6.76 11.60 -21.92
N MET A 402 -6.64 12.58 -21.03
CA MET A 402 -7.48 12.70 -19.83
C MET A 402 -8.93 13.06 -20.12
N GLY A 403 -9.22 13.71 -21.25
CA GLY A 403 -10.58 14.02 -21.67
C GLY A 403 -11.49 12.80 -21.71
N TRP A 404 -10.94 11.64 -22.08
CA TRP A 404 -11.66 10.37 -22.07
C TRP A 404 -11.48 9.61 -20.75
N TRP A 405 -10.24 9.40 -20.29
CA TRP A 405 -9.96 8.58 -19.11
C TRP A 405 -10.53 9.15 -17.80
N SER A 406 -10.73 10.47 -17.71
CA SER A 406 -11.36 11.08 -16.54
C SER A 406 -12.83 10.67 -16.36
N GLN A 407 -13.49 10.15 -17.39
CA GLN A 407 -14.87 9.66 -17.34
C GLN A 407 -14.95 8.21 -16.84
N VAL A 408 -13.84 7.48 -16.93
CA VAL A 408 -13.73 6.08 -16.51
C VAL A 408 -13.47 6.03 -15.01
N ARG A 409 -14.24 5.21 -14.29
CA ARG A 409 -14.07 4.92 -12.86
C ARG A 409 -13.19 3.69 -12.64
N SER A 410 -13.33 2.68 -13.51
CA SER A 410 -12.47 1.49 -13.50
C SER A 410 -12.44 0.85 -14.89
N ALA A 411 -11.33 0.18 -15.21
CA ALA A 411 -11.15 -0.63 -16.41
C ALA A 411 -10.61 -2.00 -16.00
N SER A 412 -11.38 -3.06 -16.25
CA SER A 412 -11.01 -4.43 -15.85
C SER A 412 -10.74 -5.28 -17.08
N LEU A 413 -9.54 -5.87 -17.16
CA LEU A 413 -9.16 -6.78 -18.24
C LEU A 413 -9.96 -8.09 -18.13
N VAL A 414 -10.68 -8.46 -19.17
CA VAL A 414 -11.47 -9.69 -19.26
C VAL A 414 -10.68 -10.80 -19.96
N ASP A 415 -10.06 -10.46 -21.08
CA ASP A 415 -9.28 -11.38 -21.91
C ASP A 415 -8.21 -10.63 -22.70
N VAL A 416 -7.11 -11.30 -23.01
CA VAL A 416 -5.97 -10.74 -23.76
C VAL A 416 -5.46 -11.74 -24.78
N THR A 417 -5.13 -11.24 -25.97
CA THR A 417 -4.59 -12.00 -27.08
C THR A 417 -3.42 -11.22 -27.66
N SER A 418 -2.21 -11.75 -27.52
CA SER A 418 -0.96 -11.07 -27.92
C SER A 418 -0.24 -11.82 -29.04
N ASP A 419 0.13 -11.09 -30.09
CA ASP A 419 0.94 -11.58 -31.21
C ASP A 419 2.39 -11.05 -31.09
N PRO A 420 3.33 -11.89 -30.63
CA PRO A 420 4.72 -11.47 -30.43
C PRO A 420 5.48 -11.24 -31.74
N SER A 421 4.94 -11.65 -32.90
CA SER A 421 5.61 -11.50 -34.20
C SER A 421 5.53 -10.08 -34.76
N ASP A 422 4.46 -9.36 -34.44
CA ASP A 422 4.22 -7.97 -34.85
C ASP A 422 4.03 -7.01 -33.67
N LEU A 423 4.17 -7.49 -32.42
CA LEU A 423 3.95 -6.75 -31.18
C LEU A 423 2.54 -6.15 -31.05
N THR A 424 1.52 -6.82 -31.60
CA THR A 424 0.13 -6.42 -31.41
C THR A 424 -0.49 -7.08 -30.18
N VAL A 425 -1.26 -6.32 -29.40
CA VAL A 425 -2.14 -6.86 -28.36
C VAL A 425 -3.60 -6.51 -28.62
N GLY A 426 -4.45 -7.53 -28.72
CA GLY A 426 -5.90 -7.38 -28.64
C GLY A 426 -6.41 -7.76 -27.26
N TYR A 427 -7.26 -6.95 -26.64
CA TYR A 427 -7.83 -7.26 -25.33
C TYR A 427 -9.29 -6.85 -25.22
N THR A 428 -9.99 -7.49 -24.30
CA THR A 428 -11.37 -7.16 -23.94
C THR A 428 -11.37 -6.53 -22.55
N VAL A 429 -12.03 -5.40 -22.40
CA VAL A 429 -12.03 -4.61 -21.15
C VAL A 429 -13.45 -4.19 -20.78
N ASP A 430 -13.75 -4.35 -19.50
CA ASP A 430 -14.97 -3.86 -18.88
C ASP A 430 -14.72 -2.50 -18.24
N TYR A 431 -15.33 -1.47 -18.82
CA TYR A 431 -15.32 -0.12 -18.26
C TYR A 431 -16.53 0.08 -17.35
N VAL A 432 -16.27 0.68 -16.19
CA VAL A 432 -17.29 1.31 -15.37
C VAL A 432 -17.06 2.81 -15.46
N MET A 433 -18.02 3.56 -15.99
CA MET A 433 -17.95 5.01 -16.05
C MET A 433 -18.30 5.62 -14.69
N LYS A 434 -17.86 6.86 -14.44
CA LYS A 434 -18.25 7.63 -13.25
C LYS A 434 -19.76 7.92 -13.20
N SER A 435 -20.44 7.92 -14.36
CA SER A 435 -21.90 7.98 -14.46
C SER A 435 -22.61 6.71 -13.94
N GLY A 436 -21.85 5.63 -13.71
CA GLY A 436 -22.38 4.31 -13.34
C GLY A 436 -22.69 3.40 -14.54
N GLU A 437 -22.57 3.90 -15.77
CA GLU A 437 -22.72 3.11 -16.99
C GLU A 437 -21.59 2.08 -17.11
N ARG A 438 -21.92 0.88 -17.57
CA ARG A 438 -20.96 -0.20 -17.81
C ARG A 438 -20.90 -0.51 -19.29
N SER A 439 -19.70 -0.67 -19.84
CA SER A 439 -19.49 -0.99 -21.25
C SER A 439 -18.33 -1.97 -21.39
N THR A 440 -18.51 -3.00 -22.19
CA THR A 440 -17.46 -3.95 -22.55
C THR A 440 -16.98 -3.64 -23.96
N GLN A 441 -15.69 -3.46 -24.15
CA GLN A 441 -15.10 -3.15 -25.44
C GLN A 441 -13.92 -4.06 -25.76
N ARG A 442 -13.76 -4.38 -27.04
CA ARG A 442 -12.57 -5.07 -27.55
C ARG A 442 -11.68 -4.03 -28.22
N VAL A 443 -10.44 -3.93 -27.74
CA VAL A 443 -9.44 -2.94 -28.15
C VAL A 443 -8.25 -3.69 -28.77
N ARG A 444 -7.61 -3.09 -29.78
CA ARG A 444 -6.39 -3.59 -30.40
C ARG A 444 -5.34 -2.48 -30.38
N LEU A 445 -4.17 -2.78 -29.84
CA LEU A 445 -3.07 -1.84 -29.71
C LEU A 445 -1.81 -2.39 -30.38
N GLN A 446 -1.05 -1.47 -30.98
CA GLN A 446 0.29 -1.71 -31.48
C GLN A 446 1.30 -1.32 -30.40
N LEU A 447 2.21 -2.23 -30.07
CA LEU A 447 3.32 -1.97 -29.13
C LEU A 447 4.64 -1.77 -29.87
N GLU A 448 5.53 -1.00 -29.26
CA GLU A 448 6.93 -0.81 -29.70
C GLU A 448 7.86 -1.06 -28.51
N ARG A 449 9.06 -1.61 -28.76
CA ARG A 449 10.09 -1.79 -27.73
C ARG A 449 11.15 -0.70 -27.86
N ARG A 450 11.31 0.13 -26.82
CA ARG A 450 12.38 1.14 -26.69
C ARG A 450 13.11 0.96 -25.37
N ASP A 451 14.45 0.93 -25.39
CA ASP A 451 15.30 0.84 -24.20
C ASP A 451 14.85 -0.24 -23.19
N ASP A 452 14.55 -1.43 -23.71
CA ASP A 452 14.07 -2.61 -22.96
C ASP A 452 12.68 -2.49 -22.30
N ARG A 453 11.89 -1.48 -22.68
CA ARG A 453 10.49 -1.28 -22.25
C ARG A 453 9.51 -1.39 -23.42
N LEU A 454 8.31 -1.89 -23.16
CA LEU A 454 7.18 -1.84 -24.09
C LEU A 454 6.44 -0.51 -23.93
N LEU A 455 6.10 0.13 -25.04
CA LEU A 455 5.31 1.35 -25.10
C LEU A 455 4.15 1.18 -26.09
N ILE A 456 3.05 1.89 -25.87
CA ILE A 456 1.90 1.91 -26.79
C ILE A 456 2.20 2.88 -27.94
N ALA A 457 2.31 2.33 -29.15
CA ALA A 457 2.62 3.08 -30.36
C ALA A 457 1.36 3.56 -31.12
N GLY A 458 0.21 2.93 -30.88
CA GLY A 458 -1.06 3.36 -31.45
C GLY A 458 -2.17 2.32 -31.34
N GLU A 459 -3.34 2.66 -31.88
CA GLU A 459 -4.42 1.69 -32.13
C GLU A 459 -4.11 0.90 -33.40
N GLY A 460 -4.29 -0.43 -33.34
CA GLY A 460 -3.88 -1.38 -34.38
C GLY A 460 -5.01 -2.08 -35.12
#